data_AF-A0A1H9TN10-F1
#
_entry.id   AF-A0A1H9TN10-F1
#
_cell.length_a   1.000
_cell.length_b   1.000
_cell.length_c   1.000
_cell.angle_alpha   90.00
_cell.angle_beta   90.00
_cell.angle_gamma   90.00
#
_symmetry.space_group_name_H-M   'P 1'
#
loop_
_entity.id
_entity.type
_entity.pdbx_description
1 polymer ?
#
loop_
_entity_poly.entity_id
_entity_poly.type
_entity_poly.pdbx_seq_one_letter_code
_entity_poly.pdbx_strand_id
1 'polypeptide(L)'
;MTSTRGVPTGPAASRPLVVGLGSPDRGDDAVGVVVARAVATRHLPDVDVVAHEDPTDLVELWSGRELVVVVDAVRSGAEPGTLVVIETGAGGERLPESAWGRTGRGGTHAFGLAAAVELARALHRLPGRVVLVGVEAASFDHGAPLSPAVGAAVHTALDAVLRVVVRGTAGLGTVGHGQHDEHDKHDEHDNGPTPRRSREGAAGVPG
;
A
#
# COMPACT_ATOMS: atom_id res chain seq x y z
N MET A 1 -7.86 15.69 -35.32
CA MET A 1 -6.79 15.89 -34.32
C MET A 1 -7.24 15.26 -33.01
N THR A 2 -7.13 13.94 -32.92
CA THR A 2 -7.46 13.16 -31.72
C THR A 2 -6.15 12.76 -31.06
N SER A 3 -5.81 13.42 -29.96
CA SER A 3 -4.64 13.11 -29.16
C SER A 3 -4.96 11.91 -28.26
N THR A 4 -4.65 10.71 -28.74
CA THR A 4 -4.68 9.48 -27.93
C THR A 4 -3.56 9.57 -26.89
N ARG A 5 -3.89 9.91 -25.63
CA ARG A 5 -2.97 9.65 -24.52
C ARG A 5 -2.86 8.14 -24.36
N GLY A 6 -1.64 7.62 -24.47
CA GLY A 6 -1.34 6.22 -24.23
C GLY A 6 -1.74 5.81 -22.81
N VAL A 7 -2.31 4.61 -22.71
CA VAL A 7 -2.53 3.93 -21.43
C VAL A 7 -1.16 3.58 -20.85
N PRO A 8 -0.80 4.03 -19.64
CA PRO A 8 0.45 3.60 -19.03
C PRO A 8 0.39 2.09 -18.72
N THR A 9 1.19 1.31 -19.43
CA THR A 9 1.40 -0.13 -19.20
C THR A 9 2.56 -0.31 -18.21
N GLY A 10 2.25 -0.21 -16.94
CA GLY A 10 3.10 -0.53 -15.79
C GLY A 10 2.25 -0.38 -14.52
N PRO A 11 2.52 -1.13 -13.42
CA PRO A 11 1.79 -0.89 -12.18
C PRO A 11 2.00 0.57 -11.79
N ALA A 12 0.92 1.36 -11.77
CA ALA A 12 0.97 2.71 -11.22
C ALA A 12 1.51 2.54 -9.79
N ALA A 13 2.64 3.18 -9.47
CA ALA A 13 3.28 3.08 -8.16
C ALA A 13 2.20 3.30 -7.09
N SER A 14 1.81 2.22 -6.41
CA SER A 14 0.63 2.30 -5.58
C SER A 14 0.98 3.07 -4.31
N ARG A 15 0.38 4.25 -4.18
CA ARG A 15 0.61 5.17 -3.07
C ARG A 15 0.40 4.43 -1.74
N PRO A 16 1.37 4.44 -0.82
CA PRO A 16 1.18 3.87 0.50
C PRO A 16 -0.05 4.45 1.17
N LEU A 17 -0.84 3.59 1.82
CA LEU A 17 -2.04 4.00 2.54
C LEU A 17 -1.79 3.90 4.04
N VAL A 18 -2.03 4.99 4.78
CA VAL A 18 -2.05 5.01 6.22
C VAL A 18 -3.51 5.06 6.69
N VAL A 19 -3.92 4.14 7.54
CA VAL A 19 -5.26 4.06 8.10
C VAL A 19 -5.20 4.20 9.61
N GLY A 20 -5.86 5.23 10.15
CA GLY A 20 -6.11 5.34 11.58
C GLY A 20 -7.43 4.68 11.94
N LEU A 21 -7.39 3.59 12.70
CA LEU A 21 -8.58 2.97 13.25
C LEU A 21 -8.95 3.54 14.62
N GLY A 22 -10.25 3.62 14.88
CA GLY A 22 -10.79 3.85 16.21
C GLY A 22 -11.75 5.03 16.30
N SER A 23 -12.39 5.16 17.46
CA SER A 23 -13.48 6.10 17.69
C SER A 23 -12.95 7.35 18.43
N PRO A 24 -13.06 8.56 17.85
CA PRO A 24 -12.55 9.78 18.46
C PRO A 24 -13.12 10.10 19.85
N ASP A 25 -14.34 9.64 20.12
CA ASP A 25 -15.07 9.92 21.37
C ASP A 25 -14.89 8.82 22.44
N ARG A 26 -13.94 7.89 22.28
CA ARG A 26 -13.77 6.73 23.18
C ARG A 26 -12.37 6.60 23.79
N GLY A 27 -11.91 7.64 24.49
CA GLY A 27 -10.67 7.56 25.25
C GLY A 27 -9.49 7.17 24.37
N ASP A 28 -8.77 6.13 24.76
CA ASP A 28 -7.58 5.65 24.03
C ASP A 28 -7.89 5.05 22.65
N ASP A 29 -9.15 4.68 22.35
CA ASP A 29 -9.56 4.24 21.00
C ASP A 29 -9.30 5.34 19.95
N ALA A 30 -9.25 6.61 20.37
CA ALA A 30 -8.97 7.73 19.48
C ALA A 30 -7.52 7.75 18.96
N VAL A 31 -6.61 6.95 19.54
CA VAL A 31 -5.17 7.01 19.22
C VAL A 31 -4.88 6.82 17.73
N GLY A 32 -5.53 5.87 17.06
CA GLY A 32 -5.31 5.62 15.64
C GLY A 32 -5.72 6.81 14.78
N VAL A 33 -6.87 7.43 15.08
CA VAL A 33 -7.34 8.65 14.41
C VAL A 33 -6.40 9.83 14.68
N VAL A 34 -5.93 9.99 15.91
CA VAL A 34 -4.99 11.05 16.30
C VAL A 34 -3.67 10.91 15.54
N VAL A 35 -3.11 9.70 15.46
CA VAL A 35 -1.88 9.43 14.71
C VAL A 35 -2.09 9.67 13.21
N ALA A 36 -3.18 9.19 12.62
CA ALA A 36 -3.47 9.41 11.20
C ALA A 36 -3.58 10.92 10.88
N ARG A 37 -4.28 11.69 11.71
CA ARG A 37 -4.32 13.17 11.57
C ARG A 37 -2.93 13.78 11.64
N ALA A 38 -2.08 13.33 12.57
CA ALA A 38 -0.71 13.80 12.71
C ALA A 38 0.20 13.41 11.52
N VAL A 39 -0.08 12.29 10.84
CA VAL A 39 0.59 11.94 9.57
C VAL A 39 0.13 12.87 8.45
N ALA A 40 -1.18 13.15 8.36
CA ALA A 40 -1.74 14.01 7.32
C ALA A 40 -1.17 15.44 7.37
N THR A 41 -0.86 15.97 8.56
CA THR A 41 -0.23 17.32 8.70
C THR A 41 1.23 17.37 8.23
N ARG A 42 1.87 16.22 7.96
CA ARG A 42 3.22 16.17 7.37
C ARG A 42 3.23 16.40 5.86
N HIS A 43 2.06 16.38 5.20
CA HIS A 43 1.92 16.60 3.76
C HIS A 43 2.88 15.75 2.92
N LEU A 44 3.02 14.47 3.28
CA LEU A 44 3.89 13.56 2.54
C LEU A 44 3.39 13.41 1.09
N PRO A 45 4.26 13.61 0.08
CA PRO A 45 3.89 13.37 -1.30
C PRO A 45 3.59 11.88 -1.49
N ASP A 46 2.64 11.57 -2.36
CA ASP A 46 2.34 10.20 -2.80
C ASP A 46 1.94 9.22 -1.68
N VAL A 47 1.44 9.73 -0.56
CA VAL A 47 0.87 8.93 0.55
C VAL A 47 -0.60 9.29 0.71
N ASP A 48 -1.46 8.29 0.90
CA ASP A 48 -2.86 8.47 1.22
C ASP A 48 -3.06 8.23 2.72
N VAL A 49 -3.90 9.05 3.36
CA VAL A 49 -4.18 8.94 4.80
C VAL A 49 -5.68 9.01 5.03
N VAL A 50 -6.23 8.01 5.73
CA VAL A 50 -7.66 7.91 6.04
C VAL A 50 -7.87 7.51 7.51
N ALA A 51 -9.07 7.74 8.03
CA ALA A 51 -9.46 7.31 9.36
C ALA A 51 -10.83 6.61 9.31
N HIS A 52 -10.96 5.47 9.99
CA HIS A 52 -12.17 4.65 10.01
C HIS A 52 -12.43 4.13 11.43
N GLU A 53 -13.70 3.93 11.76
CA GLU A 53 -14.07 3.31 13.04
C GLU A 53 -14.19 1.79 12.91
N ASP A 54 -14.74 1.31 11.79
CA ASP A 54 -14.98 -0.10 11.51
C ASP A 54 -13.81 -0.75 10.75
N PRO A 55 -13.17 -1.81 11.28
CA PRO A 55 -12.13 -2.55 10.57
C PRO A 55 -12.60 -3.26 9.30
N THR A 56 -13.90 -3.51 9.11
CA THR A 56 -14.43 -4.18 7.91
C THR A 56 -14.29 -3.32 6.65
N ASP A 57 -14.39 -2.00 6.78
CA ASP A 57 -14.19 -1.03 5.69
C ASP A 57 -12.81 -1.17 5.03
N LEU A 58 -11.82 -1.69 5.77
CA LEU A 58 -10.45 -1.83 5.28
C LEU A 58 -10.32 -2.79 4.09
N VAL A 59 -11.19 -3.80 4.01
CA VAL A 59 -11.15 -4.82 2.95
C VAL A 59 -11.32 -4.20 1.56
N GLU A 60 -12.10 -3.12 1.46
CA GLU A 60 -12.30 -2.40 0.21
C GLU A 60 -11.12 -1.47 -0.11
N LEU A 61 -10.54 -0.84 0.91
CA LEU A 61 -9.45 0.14 0.79
C LEU A 61 -8.10 -0.48 0.39
N TRP A 62 -7.92 -1.76 0.66
CA TRP A 62 -6.68 -2.49 0.39
C TRP A 62 -6.46 -2.85 -1.09
N SER A 63 -7.53 -2.82 -1.90
CA SER A 63 -7.42 -3.20 -3.31
C SER A 63 -6.48 -2.26 -4.07
N GLY A 64 -5.51 -2.84 -4.80
CA GLY A 64 -4.55 -2.09 -5.61
C GLY A 64 -3.46 -1.37 -4.81
N ARG A 65 -3.30 -1.67 -3.51
CA ARG A 65 -2.23 -1.12 -2.65
C ARG A 65 -1.08 -2.12 -2.49
N GLU A 66 0.15 -1.66 -2.57
CA GLU A 66 1.34 -2.45 -2.23
C GLU A 66 1.69 -2.39 -0.75
N LEU A 67 1.53 -1.21 -0.13
CA LEU A 67 1.82 -0.95 1.27
C LEU A 67 0.62 -0.31 1.97
N VAL A 68 0.20 -0.93 3.07
CA VAL A 68 -0.78 -0.36 3.99
C VAL A 68 -0.22 -0.35 5.41
N VAL A 69 -0.38 0.77 6.11
CA VAL A 69 -0.06 0.92 7.53
C VAL A 69 -1.34 1.20 8.30
N VAL A 70 -1.69 0.33 9.24
CA VAL A 70 -2.89 0.50 10.08
C VAL A 70 -2.46 0.83 11.49
N VAL A 71 -3.01 1.89 12.08
CA VAL A 71 -2.76 2.29 13.46
C VAL A 71 -4.04 2.07 14.26
N ASP A 72 -3.97 1.34 15.37
CA ASP A 72 -5.15 1.00 16.19
C ASP A 72 -4.82 0.97 17.68
N ALA A 73 -5.83 1.16 18.52
CA ALA A 73 -5.73 0.91 19.96
C ALA A 73 -5.85 -0.59 20.22
N VAL A 74 -4.93 -1.16 21.00
CA VAL A 74 -4.92 -2.60 21.32
C VAL A 74 -5.02 -2.86 22.81
N ARG A 75 -5.46 -4.07 23.16
CA ARG A 75 -5.43 -4.60 24.52
C ARG A 75 -4.77 -5.97 24.51
N SER A 76 -3.47 -5.98 24.70
CA SER A 76 -2.66 -7.21 24.78
C SER A 76 -2.36 -7.62 26.23
N GLY A 77 -2.60 -6.73 27.20
CA GLY A 77 -2.21 -6.92 28.60
C GLY A 77 -0.80 -6.41 28.92
N ALA A 78 -0.17 -5.71 27.98
CA ALA A 78 1.06 -4.96 28.21
C ALA A 78 0.79 -3.67 29.01
N GLU A 79 1.85 -2.94 29.34
CA GLU A 79 1.73 -1.63 29.98
C GLU A 79 1.10 -0.60 29.00
N PRO A 80 0.15 0.23 29.44
CA PRO A 80 -0.45 1.25 28.58
C PRO A 80 0.58 2.18 27.91
N GLY A 81 0.34 2.53 26.65
CA GLY A 81 1.27 3.29 25.82
C GLY A 81 2.38 2.44 25.18
N THR A 82 2.45 1.14 25.47
CA THR A 82 3.39 0.23 24.78
C THR A 82 3.00 0.12 23.30
N LEU A 83 3.98 0.29 22.42
CA LEU A 83 3.80 0.08 20.99
C LEU A 83 4.02 -1.39 20.63
N VAL A 84 3.12 -1.93 19.82
CA VAL A 84 3.25 -3.24 19.21
C VAL A 84 3.22 -3.07 17.70
N VAL A 85 4.29 -3.48 17.01
CA VAL A 85 4.36 -3.41 15.54
C VAL A 85 4.43 -4.80 14.98
N ILE A 86 3.49 -5.15 14.10
CA ILE A 86 3.46 -6.43 13.39
C ILE A 86 3.41 -6.17 11.89
N GLU A 87 4.20 -6.94 11.14
CA GLU A 87 4.16 -6.94 9.69
C GLU A 87 3.57 -8.26 9.18
N THR A 88 2.65 -8.17 8.24
CA THR A 88 2.07 -9.29 7.50
C THR A 88 1.85 -8.87 6.05
N GLY A 89 1.24 -9.72 5.24
CA GLY A 89 0.94 -9.45 3.84
C GLY A 89 0.34 -10.68 3.19
N ALA A 90 0.01 -10.62 1.89
CA ALA A 90 -0.64 -11.70 1.17
C ALA A 90 0.04 -13.08 1.34
N GLY A 91 1.38 -13.12 1.42
CA GLY A 91 2.18 -14.33 1.68
C GLY A 91 2.74 -14.46 3.11
N GLY A 92 2.41 -13.55 4.02
CA GLY A 92 2.95 -13.52 5.39
C GLY A 92 2.19 -14.41 6.38
N GLU A 93 2.70 -14.51 7.60
CA GLU A 93 2.07 -15.26 8.69
C GLU A 93 0.72 -14.67 9.10
N ARG A 94 -0.17 -15.52 9.63
CA ARG A 94 -1.47 -15.10 10.18
C ARG A 94 -1.27 -14.28 11.44
N LEU A 95 -2.14 -13.30 11.64
CA LEU A 95 -2.10 -12.47 12.83
C LEU A 95 -2.56 -13.25 14.08
N PRO A 96 -1.94 -13.02 15.23
CA PRO A 96 -2.40 -13.61 16.48
C PRO A 96 -3.77 -13.04 16.88
N GLU A 97 -4.78 -13.90 16.99
CA GLU A 97 -6.15 -13.52 17.38
C GLU A 97 -6.22 -12.83 18.75
N SER A 98 -5.27 -13.10 19.63
CA SER A 98 -5.25 -12.63 21.02
C SER A 98 -4.96 -11.13 21.19
N ALA A 99 -4.19 -10.51 20.30
CA ALA A 99 -3.74 -9.12 20.46
C ALA A 99 -4.65 -8.09 19.76
N TRP A 100 -5.38 -8.49 18.71
CA TRP A 100 -6.30 -7.62 17.96
C TRP A 100 -7.77 -8.09 17.97
N GLY A 101 -8.09 -9.18 18.66
CA GLY A 101 -9.47 -9.71 18.73
C GLY A 101 -10.31 -9.17 19.88
N ARG A 102 -9.74 -8.42 20.83
CA ARG A 102 -10.39 -8.13 22.14
C ARG A 102 -10.28 -6.67 22.60
N THR A 103 -10.50 -5.71 21.70
CA THR A 103 -10.40 -4.27 21.99
C THR A 103 -11.49 -3.71 22.92
N GLY A 104 -12.27 -4.53 23.62
CA GLY A 104 -13.25 -4.02 24.60
C GLY A 104 -14.32 -3.11 23.99
N ARG A 105 -14.51 -3.15 22.67
CA ARG A 105 -15.67 -2.58 21.98
C ARG A 105 -16.86 -3.48 22.32
N GLY A 106 -17.44 -3.27 23.50
CA GLY A 106 -18.62 -3.99 23.98
C GLY A 106 -19.73 -3.93 22.92
N GLY A 107 -19.92 -5.04 22.22
CA GLY A 107 -20.84 -5.15 21.11
C GLY A 107 -20.45 -6.35 20.26
N THR A 108 -21.42 -6.91 19.56
CA THR A 108 -21.38 -8.08 18.66
C THR A 108 -20.38 -8.00 17.49
N HIS A 109 -19.45 -7.04 17.49
CA HIS A 109 -18.38 -6.86 16.51
C HIS A 109 -17.11 -7.59 16.93
N ALA A 110 -17.23 -8.89 17.22
CA ALA A 110 -16.09 -9.80 17.37
C ALA A 110 -15.29 -9.99 16.04
N PHE A 111 -15.55 -9.15 15.05
CA PHE A 111 -14.82 -9.02 13.81
C PHE A 111 -13.70 -7.98 14.00
N GLY A 112 -12.62 -8.39 14.66
CA GLY A 112 -11.45 -7.53 14.89
C GLY A 112 -10.62 -7.30 13.62
N LEU A 113 -9.62 -6.41 13.71
CA LEU A 113 -8.66 -6.14 12.63
C LEU A 113 -8.01 -7.42 12.08
N ALA A 114 -7.71 -8.40 12.94
CA ALA A 114 -7.21 -9.70 12.52
C ALA A 114 -8.16 -10.45 11.58
N ALA A 115 -9.48 -10.42 11.86
CA ALA A 115 -10.48 -11.04 11.01
C ALA A 115 -10.62 -10.32 9.66
N ALA A 116 -10.52 -8.98 9.65
CA ALA A 116 -10.52 -8.21 8.41
C ALA A 116 -9.32 -8.56 7.51
N VAL A 117 -8.12 -8.68 8.10
CA VAL A 117 -6.89 -9.09 7.39
C VAL A 117 -7.04 -10.47 6.78
N GLU A 118 -7.53 -11.45 7.54
CA GLU A 118 -7.71 -12.81 7.05
C GLU A 118 -8.84 -12.91 6.00
N LEU A 119 -9.92 -12.13 6.14
CA LEU A 119 -10.96 -12.03 5.12
C LEU A 119 -10.39 -11.48 3.80
N ALA A 120 -9.62 -10.38 3.85
CA ALA A 120 -9.02 -9.84 2.63
C ALA A 120 -7.98 -10.78 2.02
N ARG A 121 -7.26 -11.54 2.85
CA ARG A 121 -6.35 -12.58 2.38
C ARG A 121 -7.13 -13.66 1.59
N ALA A 122 -8.24 -14.13 2.16
CA ALA A 122 -9.11 -15.11 1.51
C ALA A 122 -9.75 -14.57 0.22
N LEU A 123 -9.99 -13.26 0.14
CA LEU A 123 -10.52 -12.57 -1.05
C LEU A 123 -9.43 -12.18 -2.07
N HIS A 124 -8.16 -12.50 -1.82
CA HIS A 124 -7.00 -12.06 -2.63
C HIS A 124 -6.92 -10.53 -2.81
N ARG A 125 -7.38 -9.79 -1.80
CA ARG A 125 -7.35 -8.31 -1.74
C ARG A 125 -6.33 -7.78 -0.73
N LEU A 126 -5.70 -8.65 0.05
CA LEU A 126 -4.69 -8.24 1.03
C LEU A 126 -3.44 -7.72 0.29
N PRO A 127 -2.90 -6.55 0.67
CA PRO A 127 -1.68 -6.00 0.10
C PRO A 127 -0.48 -6.95 0.27
N GLY A 128 0.52 -6.77 -0.58
CA GLY A 128 1.81 -7.48 -0.44
C GLY A 128 2.48 -7.21 0.90
N ARG A 129 2.28 -6.01 1.46
CA ARG A 129 2.81 -5.60 2.75
C ARG A 129 1.80 -4.79 3.57
N VAL A 130 1.48 -5.29 4.75
CA VAL A 130 0.62 -4.64 5.74
C VAL A 130 1.36 -4.52 7.05
N VAL A 131 1.47 -3.30 7.58
CA VAL A 131 2.10 -3.04 8.87
C VAL A 131 1.04 -2.55 9.86
N LEU A 132 0.86 -3.28 10.95
CA LEU A 132 -0.03 -2.93 12.04
C LEU A 132 0.77 -2.27 13.15
N VAL A 133 0.35 -1.08 13.57
CA VAL A 133 0.92 -0.32 14.68
C VAL A 133 -0.16 -0.23 15.76
N GLY A 134 -0.08 -1.13 16.73
CA GLY A 134 -0.93 -1.13 17.92
C GLY A 134 -0.34 -0.26 19.02
N VAL A 135 -1.19 0.50 19.71
CA VAL A 135 -0.84 1.19 20.96
C VAL A 135 -1.67 0.60 22.09
N GLU A 136 -1.02 0.10 23.14
CA GLU A 136 -1.72 -0.49 24.30
C GLU A 136 -2.55 0.58 25.02
N ALA A 137 -3.86 0.34 25.11
CA ALA A 137 -4.81 1.25 25.72
C ALA A 137 -5.00 1.01 27.22
N ALA A 138 -5.17 2.08 27.98
CA ALA A 138 -5.58 2.03 29.38
C ALA A 138 -7.10 2.03 29.55
N SER A 139 -7.82 2.88 28.81
CA SER A 139 -9.28 3.03 28.90
C SER A 139 -9.95 3.33 27.56
N PHE A 140 -11.20 2.85 27.43
CA PHE A 140 -12.09 3.06 26.28
C PHE A 140 -13.38 3.81 26.69
N ASP A 141 -13.30 4.61 27.75
CA ASP A 141 -14.43 5.35 28.30
C ASP A 141 -14.93 6.41 27.32
N HIS A 142 -16.24 6.50 27.16
CA HIS A 142 -16.85 7.48 26.26
C HIS A 142 -16.67 8.90 26.80
N GLY A 143 -16.29 9.83 25.92
CA GLY A 143 -16.04 11.23 26.24
C GLY A 143 -14.76 11.49 27.03
N ALA A 144 -13.98 10.46 27.35
CA ALA A 144 -12.68 10.63 28.00
C ALA A 144 -11.62 11.08 26.99
N PRO A 145 -10.63 11.90 27.41
CA PRO A 145 -9.45 12.17 26.59
C PRO A 145 -8.54 10.94 26.53
N LEU A 146 -7.51 10.99 25.67
CA LEU A 146 -6.40 10.03 25.71
C LEU A 146 -5.78 10.00 27.11
N SER A 147 -5.49 8.81 27.60
CA SER A 147 -4.73 8.61 28.82
C SER A 147 -3.31 9.21 28.68
N PRO A 148 -2.67 9.65 29.77
CA PRO A 148 -1.32 10.24 29.69
C PRO A 148 -0.29 9.33 29.04
N ALA A 149 -0.38 8.01 29.28
CA ALA A 149 0.53 7.02 28.71
C ALA A 149 0.35 6.89 27.19
N VAL A 150 -0.89 6.79 26.71
CA VAL A 150 -1.18 6.71 25.27
C VAL A 150 -0.89 8.04 24.58
N GLY A 151 -1.22 9.17 25.21
CA GLY A 151 -0.87 10.51 24.72
C GLY A 151 0.63 10.69 24.52
N ALA A 152 1.46 10.20 25.44
CA ALA A 152 2.92 10.20 25.29
C ALA A 152 3.40 9.28 24.16
N ALA A 153 2.70 8.17 23.93
CA ALA A 153 3.02 7.19 22.88
C ALA A 153 2.69 7.67 21.45
N VAL A 154 1.82 8.69 21.29
CA VAL A 154 1.42 9.22 19.96
C VAL A 154 2.62 9.61 19.10
N HIS A 155 3.62 10.29 19.69
CA HIS A 155 4.82 10.70 18.95
C HIS A 155 5.64 9.50 18.47
N THR A 156 5.81 8.50 19.34
CA THR A 156 6.51 7.25 19.00
C THR A 156 5.77 6.48 17.90
N ALA A 157 4.44 6.43 17.97
CA ALA A 157 3.60 5.77 16.96
C ALA A 157 3.69 6.49 15.62
N LEU A 158 3.64 7.82 15.62
CA LEU A 158 3.85 8.64 14.44
C LEU A 158 5.21 8.36 13.79
N ASP A 159 6.29 8.35 14.58
CA ASP A 159 7.63 8.08 14.06
C ASP A 159 7.77 6.66 13.47
N ALA A 160 7.10 5.67 14.08
CA ALA A 160 7.04 4.31 13.55
C ALA A 160 6.34 4.26 12.19
N VAL A 161 5.18 4.93 12.06
CA VAL A 161 4.44 5.03 10.79
C VAL A 161 5.27 5.71 9.71
N LEU A 162 5.87 6.87 10.03
CA LEU A 162 6.71 7.62 9.09
C LEU A 162 7.90 6.79 8.60
N ARG A 163 8.54 6.03 9.49
CA ARG A 163 9.65 5.14 9.12
C ARG A 163 9.22 4.06 8.13
N VAL A 164 8.04 3.49 8.31
CA VAL A 164 7.50 2.45 7.42
C VAL A 164 7.17 3.05 6.05
N VAL A 165 6.50 4.19 6.04
CA VAL A 165 6.08 4.88 4.81
C VAL A 165 7.30 5.33 4.00
N VAL A 166 8.28 5.99 4.62
CA VAL A 166 9.50 6.47 3.94
C VAL A 166 10.30 5.32 3.34
N ARG A 167 10.40 4.18 4.03
CA ARG A 167 11.06 2.98 3.48
C ARG A 167 10.29 2.38 2.31
N GLY A 168 8.96 2.43 2.36
CA GLY A 168 8.10 1.97 1.26
C GLY A 168 8.21 2.86 0.02
N THR A 169 8.23 4.18 0.19
CA THR A 169 8.36 5.13 -0.93
C THR A 169 9.76 5.15 -1.53
N ALA A 170 10.81 4.90 -0.73
CA ALA A 170 12.19 4.83 -1.23
C ALA A 170 12.43 3.68 -2.21
N GLY A 171 11.62 2.62 -2.18
CA GLY A 171 11.67 1.53 -3.16
C GLY A 171 10.97 1.84 -4.49
N LEU A 172 10.17 2.91 -4.56
CA LEU A 172 9.35 3.28 -5.72
C LEU A 172 10.01 4.35 -6.60
N GLY A 173 11.18 4.88 -6.21
CA GLY A 173 11.81 6.04 -6.83
C GLY A 173 13.20 5.76 -7.42
N THR A 174 13.28 5.03 -8.53
CA THR A 174 14.35 5.22 -9.54
C THR A 174 13.88 4.63 -10.88
N VAL A 175 13.14 5.41 -11.66
CA VAL A 175 13.08 5.22 -13.13
C VAL A 175 13.85 6.39 -13.71
N GLY A 176 15.09 6.11 -14.15
CA GLY A 176 15.97 7.09 -14.76
C GLY A 176 15.37 7.64 -16.06
N HIS A 177 15.41 8.96 -16.23
CA HIS A 177 15.20 9.61 -17.51
C HIS A 177 16.30 9.15 -18.48
N GLY A 178 15.94 8.28 -19.43
CA GLY A 178 16.78 7.96 -20.57
C GLY A 178 16.80 9.13 -21.55
N GLN A 179 17.98 9.68 -21.81
CA GLN A 179 18.24 10.44 -23.03
C GLN A 179 18.21 9.45 -24.20
N HIS A 180 17.16 9.52 -25.02
CA HIS A 180 17.15 8.90 -26.33
C HIS A 180 17.48 10.00 -27.34
N ASP A 181 18.72 10.01 -27.82
CA ASP A 181 19.09 10.78 -29.01
C ASP A 181 18.47 10.08 -30.23
N GLU A 182 17.41 10.68 -30.75
CA GLU A 182 16.84 10.37 -32.07
C GLU A 182 17.84 10.78 -33.16
N HIS A 183 18.26 9.80 -33.96
CA HIS A 183 18.64 10.04 -35.34
C HIS A 183 18.02 8.93 -36.20
N ASP A 184 16.77 9.15 -36.58
CA ASP A 184 16.13 8.46 -37.67
C ASP A 184 16.40 9.23 -38.98
N LYS A 185 16.87 8.53 -40.00
CA LYS A 185 16.90 9.01 -41.37
C LYS A 185 16.30 7.92 -42.26
N HIS A 186 14.99 8.03 -42.45
CA HIS A 186 14.29 7.49 -43.61
C HIS A 186 14.31 8.53 -44.73
N ASP A 187 14.74 8.11 -45.92
CA ASP A 187 13.93 8.13 -47.15
C ASP A 187 14.85 7.86 -48.35
N GLU A 188 14.45 6.94 -49.23
CA GLU A 188 13.98 7.27 -50.59
C GLU A 188 13.87 5.99 -51.44
N HIS A 189 12.63 5.67 -51.83
CA HIS A 189 12.31 4.69 -52.86
C HIS A 189 12.42 5.35 -54.24
N ASP A 190 13.14 4.74 -55.19
CA ASP A 190 12.93 5.00 -56.61
C ASP A 190 13.01 3.69 -57.42
N ASN A 191 12.11 3.58 -58.40
CA ASN A 191 11.66 2.37 -59.07
C ASN A 191 11.83 2.61 -60.59
N GLY A 192 12.70 1.85 -61.26
CA GLY A 192 12.95 1.99 -62.70
C GLY A 192 13.58 0.75 -63.36
N PRO A 193 13.36 0.50 -64.66
CA PRO A 193 12.97 -0.82 -65.17
C PRO A 193 14.10 -1.67 -65.78
N THR A 194 13.88 -3.00 -65.80
CA THR A 194 14.57 -4.01 -66.63
C THR A 194 14.29 -3.76 -68.13
N PRO A 195 15.18 -4.11 -69.11
CA PRO A 195 15.56 -5.51 -69.42
C PRO A 195 16.94 -5.74 -70.12
N ARG A 196 17.43 -6.99 -70.15
CA ARG A 196 17.77 -7.77 -71.37
C ARG A 196 18.42 -9.14 -71.08
N ARG A 197 18.11 -10.08 -71.98
CA ARG A 197 18.47 -11.50 -72.05
C ARG A 197 19.90 -11.72 -72.57
N SER A 198 20.51 -12.82 -72.11
CA SER A 198 21.37 -13.80 -72.84
C SER A 198 21.36 -15.08 -71.99
N ARG A 199 20.62 -16.17 -72.29
CA ARG A 199 20.81 -17.27 -73.26
C ARG A 199 22.21 -17.94 -73.24
N GLU A 200 22.15 -19.27 -73.38
CA GLU A 200 23.20 -20.31 -73.50
C GLU A 200 23.60 -20.95 -72.15
N GLY A 201 23.28 -22.22 -71.84
CA GLY A 201 23.62 -23.47 -72.56
C GLY A 201 24.73 -24.15 -71.75
N ALA A 202 24.89 -25.47 -71.57
CA ALA A 202 24.29 -26.71 -72.04
C ALA A 202 24.77 -27.84 -71.12
N ALA A 203 24.09 -29.00 -71.18
CA ALA A 203 24.58 -30.37 -70.88
C ALA A 203 25.10 -30.69 -69.45
N GLY A 204 24.83 -31.82 -68.82
CA GLY A 204 24.15 -33.06 -69.21
C GLY A 204 24.62 -34.20 -68.28
N VAL A 205 23.64 -34.98 -67.79
CA VAL A 205 23.65 -36.45 -67.51
C VAL A 205 24.63 -37.03 -66.44
N PRO A 206 24.42 -38.26 -65.92
CA PRO A 206 24.35 -38.52 -64.47
C PRO A 206 25.34 -39.62 -64.00
N GLY A 207 25.28 -39.95 -62.71
CA GLY A 207 25.91 -41.12 -62.11
C GLY A 207 25.24 -41.45 -60.79
#